data_AF-Q3B2L5-F1
#
_entry.id   AF-Q3B2L5-F1
#
_cell.length_a   1.000
_cell.length_b   1.000
_cell.length_c   1.000
_cell.angle_alpha   90.00
_cell.angle_beta   90.00
_cell.angle_gamma   90.00
#
_symmetry.space_group_name_H-M   'P 1'
#
loop_
_entity.id
_entity.type
_entity.pdbx_description
1 polymer ?
#
loop_
_entity_poly.entity_id
_entity_poly.type
_entity_poly.pdbx_seq_one_letter_code
_entity_poly.pdbx_strand_id
1 'polypeptide(L)'
;MKSSVEETAIESRTGIMKQLQPGVFVMRLKSVAGDLDSRQLAAVAAVAEKYGSGSIHLTTRQGIEIHDVRRKDLEPAFLELQGSGVELGACGSRVRGIVACPGSTCCRLGVIDTKALGERLDAEFFGAEAPSKFKIGITGCASNCAKANENDVGIRGVVEPEWIGPQCNDCGKCLSYCPVDAISRSGRAARDDQFTYSVDEKRCIGCGLCASKCTSGGWAVRRSGFSILIGGTMGRKPRFADPLVWMAADADEVIRLVGRVLEFYRKYGWAKERFGATIERVGLAHARFVILGEVSIPPAGEGVPEAGSASGLRGGSAA
;
A
#
# COMPACT_ATOMS: atom_id res chain seq x y z
N MET A 1 -0.47 -12.33 46.51
CA MET A 1 0.23 -13.19 45.51
C MET A 1 -0.62 -13.41 44.24
N LYS A 2 -1.38 -12.42 43.75
CA LYS A 2 -2.08 -12.47 42.45
C LYS A 2 -1.37 -11.66 41.34
N SER A 3 -0.43 -10.77 41.70
CA SER A 3 0.18 -9.80 40.77
C SER A 3 1.17 -10.40 39.77
N SER A 4 1.90 -11.46 40.12
CA SER A 4 3.02 -11.93 39.29
C SER A 4 2.61 -12.65 38.00
N VAL A 5 1.37 -13.18 37.91
CA VAL A 5 0.88 -13.88 36.71
C VAL A 5 0.27 -12.90 35.71
N GLU A 6 -0.50 -11.92 36.20
CA GLU A 6 -1.09 -10.84 35.38
C GLU A 6 -0.01 -9.90 34.81
N GLU A 7 1.05 -9.58 35.59
CA GLU A 7 2.17 -8.75 35.14
C GLU A 7 2.93 -9.33 33.93
N THR A 8 3.04 -10.66 33.82
CA THR A 8 3.65 -11.32 32.65
C THR A 8 2.73 -11.36 31.43
N ALA A 9 1.40 -11.29 31.62
CA ALA A 9 0.45 -11.43 30.53
C ALA A 9 0.44 -10.21 29.61
N ILE A 10 0.50 -8.99 30.15
CA ILE A 10 0.50 -7.75 29.36
C ILE A 10 1.75 -7.62 28.48
N GLU A 11 2.93 -8.03 28.97
CA GLU A 11 4.18 -7.99 28.20
C GLU A 11 4.17 -8.89 26.96
N SER A 12 3.38 -9.97 27.01
CA SER A 12 3.25 -10.92 25.91
C SER A 12 2.30 -10.44 24.81
N ARG A 13 1.50 -9.39 25.08
CA ARG A 13 0.55 -8.85 24.11
C ARG A 13 1.28 -8.23 22.92
N THR A 14 0.69 -8.42 21.75
CA THR A 14 1.14 -7.70 20.56
C THR A 14 1.03 -6.19 20.78
N GLY A 15 2.00 -5.43 20.27
CA GLY A 15 2.06 -3.98 20.43
C GLY A 15 2.95 -3.52 21.59
N ILE A 16 3.22 -4.39 22.57
CA ILE A 16 4.18 -4.10 23.64
C ILE A 16 5.57 -4.60 23.24
N MET A 17 6.59 -3.75 23.34
CA MET A 17 7.96 -4.07 22.98
C MET A 17 8.92 -3.65 24.08
N LYS A 18 9.86 -4.53 24.45
CA LYS A 18 10.93 -4.19 25.39
C LYS A 18 11.88 -3.17 24.74
N GLN A 19 12.22 -2.12 25.48
CA GLN A 19 13.28 -1.19 25.08
C GLN A 19 14.66 -1.74 25.46
N LEU A 20 15.71 -1.05 24.98
CA LEU A 20 17.08 -1.32 25.40
C LEU A 20 17.26 -1.02 26.91
N GLN A 21 16.61 0.06 27.38
CA GLN A 21 16.64 0.46 28.78
C GLN A 21 15.90 -0.59 29.64
N PRO A 22 16.50 -1.06 30.75
CA PRO A 22 15.87 -2.05 31.60
C PRO A 22 14.55 -1.57 32.21
N GLY A 23 13.52 -2.42 32.17
CA GLY A 23 12.26 -2.20 32.90
C GLY A 23 11.26 -1.25 32.24
N VAL A 24 11.57 -0.74 31.04
CA VAL A 24 10.67 0.12 30.24
C VAL A 24 10.35 -0.47 28.88
N PHE A 25 9.22 -0.04 28.34
CA PHE A 25 8.56 -0.62 27.18
C PHE A 25 8.02 0.46 26.24
N VAL A 26 7.93 0.11 24.97
CA VAL A 26 7.16 0.85 23.97
C VAL A 26 5.77 0.24 23.84
N MET A 27 4.75 1.08 23.95
CA MET A 27 3.38 0.76 23.57
C MET A 27 3.13 1.26 22.15
N ARG A 28 3.08 0.35 21.19
CA ARG A 28 2.65 0.66 19.82
C ARG A 28 1.15 0.56 19.74
N LEU A 29 0.53 1.61 19.22
CA LEU A 29 -0.91 1.75 19.10
C LEU A 29 -1.37 1.42 17.67
N LYS A 30 -2.60 0.95 17.57
CA LYS A 30 -3.26 0.70 16.30
C LYS A 30 -3.81 2.04 15.77
N SER A 31 -3.51 2.32 14.51
CA SER A 31 -4.18 3.36 13.72
C SER A 31 -4.34 2.78 12.32
N VAL A 32 -5.57 2.85 11.80
CA VAL A 32 -5.90 2.36 10.47
C VAL A 32 -5.75 3.52 9.52
N ALA A 33 -4.90 3.39 8.50
CA ALA A 33 -4.67 4.43 7.51
C ALA A 33 -4.21 5.79 8.09
N GLY A 34 -3.70 5.81 9.33
CA GLY A 34 -3.31 7.03 10.03
C GLY A 34 -4.45 7.87 10.60
N ASP A 35 -5.68 7.35 10.59
CA ASP A 35 -6.84 8.07 11.10
C ASP A 35 -7.05 7.77 12.59
N LEU A 36 -7.29 8.83 13.35
CA LEU A 36 -7.67 8.86 14.75
C LEU A 36 -8.60 10.06 14.95
N ASP A 37 -9.60 9.93 15.81
CA ASP A 37 -10.42 11.07 16.21
C ASP A 37 -9.71 11.93 17.27
N SER A 38 -10.24 13.13 17.53
CA SER A 38 -9.66 14.07 18.49
C SER A 38 -9.68 13.56 19.93
N ARG A 39 -10.65 12.70 20.29
CA ARG A 39 -10.76 12.10 21.62
C ARG A 39 -9.68 11.04 21.81
N GLN A 40 -9.46 10.21 20.81
CA GLN A 40 -8.37 9.23 20.77
C GLN A 40 -7.00 9.91 20.88
N LEU A 41 -6.75 10.98 20.11
CA LEU A 41 -5.49 11.73 20.20
C LEU A 41 -5.30 12.38 21.58
N ALA A 42 -6.34 12.96 22.18
CA ALA A 42 -6.27 13.51 23.52
C ALA A 42 -5.94 12.44 24.57
N ALA A 43 -6.54 11.25 24.47
CA ALA A 43 -6.25 10.13 25.35
C ALA A 43 -4.80 9.65 25.21
N VAL A 44 -4.28 9.55 23.98
CA VAL A 44 -2.88 9.20 23.72
C VAL A 44 -1.94 10.21 24.38
N ALA A 45 -2.23 11.51 24.28
CA ALA A 45 -1.43 12.55 24.93
C ALA A 45 -1.45 12.43 26.46
N ALA A 46 -2.63 12.23 27.07
CA ALA A 46 -2.76 12.05 28.51
C ALA A 46 -1.99 10.82 29.01
N VAL A 47 -2.08 9.70 28.28
CA VAL A 47 -1.38 8.45 28.63
C VAL A 47 0.13 8.61 28.47
N ALA A 48 0.60 9.30 27.43
CA ALA A 48 2.02 9.58 27.24
C ALA A 48 2.61 10.42 28.37
N GLU A 49 1.88 11.45 28.83
CA GLU A 49 2.26 12.30 29.96
C GLU A 49 2.29 11.53 31.28
N LYS A 50 1.27 10.70 31.54
CA LYS A 50 1.07 10.03 32.83
C LYS A 50 1.95 8.78 33.00
N TYR A 51 2.16 8.02 31.94
CA TYR A 51 2.76 6.68 32.01
C TYR A 51 4.02 6.51 31.17
N GLY A 52 4.27 7.39 30.20
CA GLY A 52 5.45 7.38 29.34
C GLY A 52 6.42 8.52 29.66
N SER A 53 7.11 9.00 28.62
CA SER A 53 8.06 10.12 28.70
C SER A 53 7.46 11.51 28.46
N GLY A 54 6.13 11.62 28.30
CA GLY A 54 5.47 12.85 27.83
C GLY A 54 5.66 13.13 26.33
N SER A 55 6.43 12.29 25.62
CA SER A 55 6.65 12.40 24.18
C SER A 55 5.92 11.29 23.41
N ILE A 56 5.51 11.61 22.17
CA ILE A 56 4.84 10.67 21.27
C ILE A 56 5.67 10.51 20.01
N HIS A 57 5.89 9.27 19.58
CA HIS A 57 6.56 8.96 18.32
C HIS A 57 5.55 8.57 17.24
N LEU A 58 5.54 9.31 16.13
CA LEU A 58 4.79 8.96 14.92
C LEU A 58 5.67 8.09 14.01
N THR A 59 5.17 6.89 13.71
CA THR A 59 5.94 5.90 12.94
C THR A 59 5.85 6.15 11.44
N THR A 60 6.81 5.61 10.69
CA THR A 60 6.81 5.61 9.21
C THR A 60 5.62 4.90 8.57
N ARG A 61 4.80 4.19 9.36
CA ARG A 61 3.60 3.48 8.91
C ARG A 61 2.31 4.09 9.44
N GLN A 62 2.31 5.39 9.71
CA GLN A 62 1.11 6.10 10.18
C GLN A 62 0.56 5.56 11.52
N GLY A 63 1.36 4.81 12.29
CA GLY A 63 1.02 4.39 13.65
C GLY A 63 1.64 5.29 14.70
N ILE A 64 1.21 5.13 15.95
CA ILE A 64 1.66 5.90 17.11
C ILE A 64 2.38 4.98 18.10
N GLU A 65 3.42 5.50 18.75
CA GLU A 65 4.10 4.84 19.86
C GLU A 65 4.26 5.75 21.06
N ILE A 66 4.04 5.18 22.25
CA ILE A 66 4.36 5.78 23.55
C ILE A 66 5.57 5.02 24.11
N HIS A 67 6.64 5.76 24.40
CA HIS A 67 7.92 5.19 24.86
C HIS A 67 8.06 5.34 26.37
N ASP A 68 9.02 4.63 26.94
CA ASP A 68 9.45 4.71 28.34
C ASP A 68 8.37 4.33 29.36
N VAL A 69 7.42 3.48 28.95
CA VAL A 69 6.36 2.99 29.84
C VAL A 69 6.93 1.92 30.77
N ARG A 70 6.88 2.15 32.08
CA ARG A 70 7.39 1.18 33.07
C ARG A 70 6.48 -0.05 33.12
N ARG A 71 7.06 -1.21 33.45
CA ARG A 71 6.32 -2.48 33.60
C ARG A 71 4.99 -2.35 34.36
N LYS A 72 5.03 -1.74 35.55
CA LYS A 72 3.86 -1.58 36.44
C LYS A 72 2.76 -0.68 35.86
N ASP A 73 3.12 0.16 34.89
CA ASP A 73 2.26 1.18 34.29
C ASP A 73 1.63 0.69 32.97
N LEU A 74 2.06 -0.47 32.45
CA LEU A 74 1.56 -1.04 31.17
C LEU A 74 0.06 -1.34 31.17
N GLU A 75 -0.44 -2.08 32.17
CA GLU A 75 -1.85 -2.45 32.24
C GLU A 75 -2.74 -1.22 32.49
N PRO A 76 -2.42 -0.32 33.45
CA PRO A 76 -3.16 0.94 33.61
C PRO A 76 -3.20 1.80 32.34
N ALA A 77 -2.06 1.97 31.66
CA ALA A 77 -1.98 2.72 30.41
C ALA A 77 -2.84 2.07 29.32
N PHE A 78 -2.80 0.74 29.20
CA PHE A 78 -3.60 -0.01 28.24
C PHE A 78 -5.10 0.18 28.48
N LEU A 79 -5.56 0.07 29.73
CA LEU A 79 -6.98 0.22 30.06
C LEU A 79 -7.48 1.64 29.80
N GLU A 80 -6.67 2.67 30.05
CA GLU A 80 -7.01 4.07 29.77
C GLU A 80 -7.13 4.34 28.26
N LEU A 81 -6.19 3.80 27.46
CA LEU A 81 -6.26 3.85 25.99
C LEU A 81 -7.49 3.10 25.47
N GLN A 82 -7.74 1.88 25.97
CA GLN A 82 -8.86 1.05 25.55
C GLN A 82 -10.21 1.71 25.86
N GLY A 83 -10.33 2.34 27.02
CA GLY A 83 -11.53 3.11 27.40
C GLY A 83 -11.83 4.29 26.47
N SER A 84 -10.84 4.74 25.70
CA SER A 84 -10.96 5.80 24.70
C SER A 84 -11.07 5.26 23.27
N GLY A 85 -11.20 3.95 23.09
CA GLY A 85 -11.26 3.29 21.78
C GLY A 85 -9.91 3.21 21.06
N VAL A 86 -8.79 3.29 21.79
CA VAL A 86 -7.44 3.11 21.22
C VAL A 86 -6.91 1.72 21.56
N GLU A 87 -6.64 0.94 20.52
CA GLU A 87 -6.16 -0.44 20.65
C GLU A 87 -4.63 -0.54 20.51
N LEU A 88 -4.07 -1.67 20.94
CA LEU A 88 -2.67 -1.99 20.70
C LEU A 88 -2.43 -2.44 19.25
N GLY A 89 -1.27 -2.04 18.72
CA GLY A 89 -0.81 -2.37 17.39
C GLY A 89 -0.24 -3.79 17.25
N ALA A 90 0.18 -4.12 16.02
CA ALA A 90 0.75 -5.42 15.69
C ALA A 90 2.29 -5.45 15.69
N CYS A 91 2.89 -6.45 16.35
CA CYS A 91 4.33 -6.69 16.44
C CYS A 91 4.73 -8.13 16.05
N GLY A 92 5.97 -8.32 15.61
CA GLY A 92 6.51 -9.63 15.20
C GLY A 92 5.92 -10.23 13.91
N SER A 93 5.78 -11.56 13.98
CA SER A 93 5.26 -12.62 13.08
C SER A 93 3.90 -12.45 12.38
N ARG A 94 3.47 -11.24 12.02
CA ARG A 94 2.06 -11.01 11.66
C ARG A 94 1.81 -9.85 10.70
N VAL A 95 0.59 -9.76 10.21
CA VAL A 95 0.06 -8.62 9.46
C VAL A 95 0.13 -7.36 10.32
N ARG A 96 0.68 -6.28 9.75
CA ARG A 96 0.82 -4.96 10.39
C ARG A 96 -0.32 -4.02 10.00
N GLY A 97 -0.48 -2.95 10.77
CA GLY A 97 -1.45 -1.89 10.47
C GLY A 97 -1.36 -1.39 9.03
N ILE A 98 -2.53 -1.09 8.48
CA ILE A 98 -2.72 -0.64 7.10
C ILE A 98 -2.21 0.80 6.94
N VAL A 99 -1.41 1.03 5.90
CA VAL A 99 -0.98 2.37 5.51
C VAL A 99 -1.78 2.79 4.30
N ALA A 100 -2.38 3.98 4.32
CA ALA A 100 -3.11 4.50 3.18
C ALA A 100 -2.93 6.00 2.98
N CYS A 101 -3.03 6.46 1.73
CA CYS A 101 -3.11 7.88 1.44
C CYS A 101 -4.53 8.43 1.73
N PRO A 102 -4.79 9.73 1.55
CA PRO A 102 -6.15 10.26 1.70
C PRO A 102 -7.18 9.68 0.71
N GLY A 103 -6.77 9.22 -0.47
CA GLY A 103 -7.68 8.60 -1.44
C GLY A 103 -8.65 9.60 -2.08
N SER A 104 -9.72 9.09 -2.70
CA SER A 104 -10.73 9.90 -3.41
C SER A 104 -11.61 10.76 -2.49
N THR A 105 -11.59 10.54 -1.18
CA THR A 105 -12.36 11.33 -0.22
C THR A 105 -11.80 12.74 -0.02
N CYS A 106 -10.51 12.95 -0.32
CA CYS A 106 -9.83 14.24 -0.13
C CYS A 106 -8.94 14.63 -1.31
N CYS A 107 -8.25 13.67 -1.95
CA CYS A 107 -7.30 13.97 -3.01
C CYS A 107 -7.97 14.04 -4.38
N ARG A 108 -7.75 15.14 -5.13
CA ARG A 108 -8.24 15.31 -6.50
C ARG A 108 -7.76 14.24 -7.49
N LEU A 109 -6.63 13.58 -7.21
CA LEU A 109 -6.12 12.48 -8.03
C LEU A 109 -6.63 11.11 -7.58
N GLY A 110 -7.32 11.02 -6.44
CA GLY A 110 -7.78 9.75 -5.89
C GLY A 110 -8.82 9.10 -6.77
N VAL A 111 -8.52 7.89 -7.24
CA VAL A 111 -9.42 7.06 -8.06
C VAL A 111 -10.29 6.15 -7.18
N ILE A 112 -9.74 5.71 -6.04
CA ILE A 112 -10.41 4.80 -5.10
C ILE A 112 -10.48 5.41 -3.70
N ASP A 113 -11.49 4.99 -2.94
CA ASP A 113 -11.57 5.29 -1.51
C ASP A 113 -10.61 4.36 -0.76
N THR A 114 -9.45 4.90 -0.40
CA THR A 114 -8.41 4.14 0.28
C THR A 114 -8.69 3.97 1.77
N LYS A 115 -9.54 4.82 2.36
CA LYS A 115 -9.85 4.79 3.79
C LYS A 115 -10.85 3.69 4.08
N ALA A 116 -11.95 3.66 3.34
CA ALA A 116 -12.95 2.60 3.44
C ALA A 116 -12.34 1.20 3.14
N LEU A 117 -11.50 1.09 2.11
CA LEU A 117 -10.80 -0.17 1.83
C LEU A 117 -9.82 -0.54 2.95
N GLY A 118 -9.14 0.46 3.54
CA GLY A 118 -8.21 0.25 4.65
C GLY A 118 -8.88 -0.32 5.89
N GLU A 119 -10.05 0.19 6.26
CA GLU A 119 -10.86 -0.33 7.37
C GLU A 119 -11.28 -1.78 7.15
N ARG A 120 -11.75 -2.11 5.94
CA ARG A 120 -12.16 -3.47 5.60
C ARG A 120 -11.01 -4.46 5.65
N LEU A 121 -9.83 -4.08 5.14
CA LEU A 121 -8.64 -4.92 5.17
C LEU A 121 -8.07 -5.07 6.59
N ASP A 122 -8.15 -4.02 7.40
CA ASP A 122 -7.76 -4.09 8.81
C ASP A 122 -8.69 -5.03 9.59
N ALA A 123 -10.01 -4.89 9.42
CA ALA A 123 -10.99 -5.76 10.08
C ALA A 123 -10.79 -7.24 9.75
N GLU A 124 -10.42 -7.55 8.51
CA GLU A 124 -10.24 -8.93 8.05
C GLU A 124 -8.87 -9.52 8.42
N PHE A 125 -7.78 -8.74 8.29
CA PHE A 125 -6.42 -9.29 8.30
C PHE A 125 -5.53 -8.80 9.43
N PHE A 126 -5.90 -7.77 10.18
CA PHE A 126 -5.01 -7.21 11.21
C PHE A 126 -4.60 -8.25 12.25
N GLY A 127 -3.30 -8.33 12.54
CA GLY A 127 -2.77 -9.24 13.55
C GLY A 127 -2.71 -10.71 13.14
N ALA A 128 -3.21 -11.07 11.95
CA ALA A 128 -3.18 -12.44 11.43
C ALA A 128 -1.74 -12.95 11.28
N GLU A 129 -1.51 -14.22 11.62
CA GLU A 129 -0.15 -14.81 11.61
C GLU A 129 0.42 -14.88 10.20
N ALA A 130 1.73 -14.71 10.08
CA ALA A 130 2.47 -14.83 8.83
C ALA A 130 3.91 -15.29 9.12
N PRO A 131 4.64 -15.90 8.16
CA PRO A 131 6.01 -16.37 8.40
C PRO A 131 6.96 -15.27 8.91
N SER A 132 6.79 -14.05 8.41
CA SER A 132 7.45 -12.82 8.89
C SER A 132 6.48 -11.64 8.85
N LYS A 133 6.92 -10.45 9.25
CA LYS A 133 6.09 -9.23 9.19
C LYS A 133 5.52 -9.05 7.77
N PHE A 134 4.21 -8.82 7.69
CA PHE A 134 3.48 -8.64 6.44
C PHE A 134 2.77 -7.29 6.44
N LYS A 135 3.02 -6.48 5.42
CA LYS A 135 2.57 -5.10 5.34
C LYS A 135 1.69 -4.89 4.12
N ILE A 136 0.58 -4.20 4.33
CA ILE A 136 -0.33 -3.79 3.27
C ILE A 136 -0.24 -2.26 3.15
N GLY A 137 -0.20 -1.76 1.91
CA GLY A 137 -0.19 -0.33 1.60
C GLY A 137 -1.17 0.01 0.48
N ILE A 138 -1.97 1.06 0.66
CA ILE A 138 -3.06 1.43 -0.24
C ILE A 138 -2.86 2.85 -0.76
N THR A 139 -2.86 3.04 -2.07
CA THR A 139 -2.75 4.36 -2.69
C THR A 139 -3.86 4.59 -3.70
N GLY A 140 -4.42 5.80 -3.71
CA GLY A 140 -5.58 6.13 -4.52
C GLY A 140 -5.28 6.26 -6.01
N CYS A 141 -4.02 6.39 -6.42
CA CYS A 141 -3.63 6.63 -7.80
C CYS A 141 -2.15 6.27 -8.07
N ALA A 142 -1.71 6.49 -9.31
CA ALA A 142 -0.33 6.27 -9.75
C ALA A 142 0.76 7.02 -8.96
N SER A 143 0.42 8.11 -8.26
CA SER A 143 1.39 8.91 -7.48
C SER A 143 2.02 8.18 -6.30
N ASN A 144 1.41 7.08 -5.84
CA ASN A 144 2.00 6.16 -4.88
C ASN A 144 2.42 6.80 -3.53
N CYS A 145 1.61 7.73 -2.99
CA CYS A 145 1.94 8.45 -1.75
C CYS A 145 2.13 7.54 -0.52
N ALA A 146 1.38 6.42 -0.47
CA ALA A 146 1.47 5.41 0.59
C ALA A 146 2.56 4.34 0.35
N LYS A 147 3.35 4.50 -0.71
CA LYS A 147 4.42 3.57 -1.11
C LYS A 147 3.92 2.13 -1.24
N ALA A 148 2.78 1.92 -1.90
CA ALA A 148 2.17 0.61 -2.14
C ALA A 148 3.18 -0.40 -2.73
N ASN A 149 4.03 0.04 -3.66
CA ASN A 149 5.06 -0.80 -4.29
C ASN A 149 6.15 -1.31 -3.32
N GLU A 150 6.26 -0.75 -2.12
CA GLU A 150 7.27 -1.10 -1.11
C GLU A 150 6.73 -2.02 0.00
N ASN A 151 5.43 -2.29 -0.05
CA ASN A 151 4.72 -3.15 0.89
C ASN A 151 4.62 -4.59 0.36
N ASP A 152 4.46 -5.55 1.27
CA ASP A 152 4.32 -6.97 0.90
C ASP A 152 3.10 -7.16 -0.03
N VAL A 153 2.04 -6.39 0.21
CA VAL A 153 0.95 -6.16 -0.76
C VAL A 153 0.71 -4.67 -0.95
N GLY A 154 0.73 -4.23 -2.20
CA GLY A 154 0.38 -2.88 -2.62
C GLY A 154 -0.95 -2.87 -3.35
N ILE A 155 -1.84 -1.95 -3.00
CA ILE A 155 -3.11 -1.73 -3.71
C ILE A 155 -3.10 -0.31 -4.25
N ARG A 156 -3.43 -0.16 -5.53
CA ARG A 156 -3.38 1.11 -6.25
C ARG A 156 -4.66 1.34 -7.04
N GLY A 157 -5.26 2.52 -6.90
CA GLY A 157 -6.32 2.95 -7.80
C GLY A 157 -5.80 3.16 -9.22
N VAL A 158 -6.48 2.59 -10.20
CA VAL A 158 -6.14 2.70 -11.62
C VAL A 158 -7.39 2.99 -12.44
N VAL A 159 -7.17 3.62 -13.60
CA VAL A 159 -8.22 3.82 -14.61
C VAL A 159 -7.80 3.20 -15.93
N GLU A 160 -8.79 2.74 -16.69
CA GLU A 160 -8.65 2.37 -18.09
C GLU A 160 -9.08 3.56 -18.96
N PRO A 161 -8.13 4.32 -19.53
CA PRO A 161 -8.47 5.43 -20.40
C PRO A 161 -8.88 4.92 -21.79
N GLU A 162 -9.87 5.58 -22.39
CA GLU A 162 -10.36 5.28 -23.73
C GLU A 162 -10.41 6.57 -24.54
N TRP A 163 -9.85 6.54 -25.76
CA TRP A 163 -9.96 7.66 -26.68
C TRP A 163 -11.29 7.56 -27.41
N ILE A 164 -12.12 8.61 -27.31
CA ILE A 164 -13.48 8.58 -27.83
C ILE A 164 -13.65 9.35 -29.14
N GLY A 165 -12.77 10.30 -29.47
CA GLY A 165 -12.62 10.82 -30.85
C GLY A 165 -13.25 12.17 -31.20
N PRO A 166 -14.59 12.32 -31.31
CA PRO A 166 -15.26 13.44 -31.99
C PRO A 166 -14.92 14.84 -31.49
N GLN A 167 -14.57 14.99 -30.23
CA GLN A 167 -14.32 16.30 -29.61
C GLN A 167 -12.82 16.62 -29.55
N CYS A 168 -11.96 15.68 -29.93
CA CYS A 168 -10.52 15.88 -29.89
C CYS A 168 -10.10 16.95 -30.90
N ASN A 169 -9.20 17.84 -30.49
CA ASN A 169 -8.69 18.95 -31.31
C ASN A 169 -7.18 18.86 -31.59
N ASP A 170 -6.61 17.67 -31.39
CA ASP A 170 -5.20 17.36 -31.67
C ASP A 170 -4.14 18.18 -30.91
N CYS A 171 -4.48 18.75 -29.76
CA CYS A 171 -3.53 19.60 -29.04
C CYS A 171 -2.25 18.90 -28.51
N GLY A 172 -2.12 17.57 -28.66
CA GLY A 172 -0.93 16.80 -28.26
C GLY A 172 -0.67 16.68 -26.76
N LYS A 173 -1.46 17.34 -25.89
CA LYS A 173 -1.25 17.35 -24.42
C LYS A 173 -1.28 15.97 -23.77
N CYS A 174 -2.06 15.04 -24.32
CA CYS A 174 -2.14 13.67 -23.82
C CYS A 174 -0.82 12.90 -24.02
N LEU A 175 -0.06 13.22 -25.08
CA LEU A 175 1.29 12.70 -25.31
C LEU A 175 2.25 13.31 -24.28
N SER A 176 2.24 14.64 -24.11
CA SER A 176 3.17 15.33 -23.21
C SER A 176 2.96 15.02 -21.72
N TYR A 177 1.72 14.73 -21.31
CA TYR A 177 1.42 14.40 -19.91
C TYR A 177 1.51 12.90 -19.61
N CYS A 178 1.73 12.03 -20.60
CA CYS A 178 1.88 10.60 -20.35
C CYS A 178 3.27 10.36 -19.71
N PRO A 179 3.34 9.92 -18.44
CA PRO A 179 4.63 9.78 -17.76
C PRO A 179 5.45 8.57 -18.23
N VAL A 180 4.87 7.74 -19.10
CA VAL A 180 5.40 6.44 -19.55
C VAL A 180 5.30 6.27 -21.06
N ASP A 181 5.04 7.36 -21.79
CA ASP A 181 4.96 7.41 -23.26
C ASP A 181 4.07 6.31 -23.88
N ALA A 182 3.00 5.95 -23.17
CA ALA A 182 2.07 4.89 -23.57
C ALA A 182 1.06 5.36 -24.64
N ILE A 183 0.98 6.65 -24.97
CA ILE A 183 0.01 7.14 -25.95
C ILE A 183 0.70 7.35 -27.29
N SER A 184 0.08 6.82 -28.35
CA SER A 184 0.52 7.03 -29.73
C SER A 184 -0.54 7.79 -30.52
N ARG A 185 -0.10 8.66 -31.43
CA ARG A 185 -0.95 9.38 -32.38
C ARG A 185 -0.77 8.76 -33.77
N SER A 186 -1.87 8.38 -34.43
CA SER A 186 -1.89 7.79 -35.76
C SER A 186 -2.81 8.55 -36.72
N GLY A 187 -2.36 8.70 -37.97
CA GLY A 187 -3.14 9.30 -39.06
C GLY A 187 -2.72 10.72 -39.48
N ARG A 188 -2.56 10.91 -40.80
CA ARG A 188 -3.36 11.84 -41.60
C ARG A 188 -4.06 10.97 -42.63
N ALA A 189 -5.33 10.59 -42.44
CA ALA A 189 -6.01 9.89 -43.52
C ALA A 189 -6.07 10.85 -44.72
N ALA A 190 -5.54 10.44 -45.87
CA ALA A 190 -5.32 11.26 -47.07
C ALA A 190 -6.60 11.85 -47.70
N ARG A 191 -7.75 11.75 -47.03
CA ARG A 191 -9.04 12.28 -47.46
C ARG A 191 -9.82 13.05 -46.39
N ASP A 192 -9.44 13.06 -45.11
CA ASP A 192 -10.30 13.61 -44.03
C ASP A 192 -9.60 14.35 -42.87
N ASP A 193 -8.28 14.62 -42.90
CA ASP A 193 -7.55 15.34 -41.82
C ASP A 193 -7.76 14.82 -40.37
N GLN A 194 -8.35 13.62 -40.20
CA GLN A 194 -8.61 13.03 -38.90
C GLN A 194 -7.38 12.29 -38.35
N PHE A 195 -7.04 12.65 -37.13
CA PHE A 195 -6.05 11.99 -36.27
C PHE A 195 -6.76 11.05 -35.29
N THR A 196 -6.05 10.02 -34.87
CA THR A 196 -6.51 9.05 -33.86
C THR A 196 -5.44 8.91 -32.79
N TYR A 197 -5.86 8.57 -31.57
CA TYR A 197 -4.94 8.26 -30.49
C TYR A 197 -5.21 6.87 -29.94
N SER A 198 -4.15 6.16 -29.59
CA SER A 198 -4.20 4.81 -29.01
C SER A 198 -3.35 4.73 -27.75
N VAL A 199 -3.67 3.76 -26.89
CA VAL A 199 -2.94 3.49 -25.65
C VAL A 199 -2.24 2.14 -25.79
N ASP A 200 -0.94 2.12 -25.53
CA ASP A 200 -0.18 0.91 -25.30
C ASP A 200 -0.50 0.39 -23.89
N GLU A 201 -1.35 -0.62 -23.85
CA GLU A 201 -1.82 -1.23 -22.60
C GLU A 201 -0.70 -1.82 -21.75
N LYS A 202 0.43 -2.22 -22.37
CA LYS A 202 1.57 -2.80 -21.64
C LYS A 202 2.38 -1.74 -20.90
N ARG A 203 2.45 -0.53 -21.45
CA ARG A 203 3.16 0.60 -20.83
C ARG A 203 2.27 1.46 -19.95
N CYS A 204 0.97 1.48 -20.20
CA CYS A 204 0.03 2.32 -19.46
C CYS A 204 0.01 1.98 -17.96
N ILE A 205 0.32 2.97 -17.13
CA ILE A 205 0.25 2.84 -15.67
C ILE A 205 -1.11 3.27 -15.08
N GLY A 206 -2.14 3.44 -15.92
CA GLY A 206 -3.50 3.69 -15.45
C GLY A 206 -3.67 4.97 -14.62
N CYS A 207 -2.79 5.96 -14.84
CA CYS A 207 -2.77 7.21 -14.06
C CYS A 207 -3.94 8.15 -14.38
N GLY A 208 -4.62 7.97 -15.52
CA GLY A 208 -5.78 8.77 -15.91
C GLY A 208 -5.48 10.23 -16.28
N LEU A 209 -4.20 10.63 -16.38
CA LEU A 209 -3.84 12.00 -16.74
C LEU A 209 -4.34 12.39 -18.14
N CYS A 210 -4.36 11.46 -19.09
CA CYS A 210 -4.90 11.70 -20.43
C CYS A 210 -6.39 12.03 -20.42
N ALA A 211 -7.19 11.32 -19.62
CA ALA A 211 -8.62 11.59 -19.48
C ALA A 211 -8.88 12.83 -18.61
N SER A 212 -8.32 12.88 -17.41
CA SER A 212 -8.60 13.95 -16.43
C SER A 212 -8.13 15.34 -16.85
N LYS A 213 -7.11 15.44 -17.72
CA LYS A 213 -6.61 16.72 -18.25
C LYS A 213 -7.10 17.02 -19.67
N CYS A 214 -7.92 16.17 -20.28
CA CYS A 214 -8.43 16.42 -21.63
C CYS A 214 -9.53 17.48 -21.60
N THR A 215 -9.16 18.72 -21.89
CA THR A 215 -10.12 19.84 -21.97
C THR A 215 -11.05 19.75 -23.17
N SER A 216 -10.64 19.02 -24.21
CA SER A 216 -11.42 18.85 -25.43
C SER A 216 -12.36 17.65 -25.37
N GLY A 217 -12.41 16.87 -24.29
CA GLY A 217 -13.28 15.68 -24.21
C GLY A 217 -12.94 14.54 -25.20
N GLY A 218 -11.72 14.51 -25.75
CA GLY A 218 -11.28 13.42 -26.65
C GLY A 218 -10.95 12.11 -25.91
N TRP A 219 -10.84 12.14 -24.59
CA TRP A 219 -10.54 10.99 -23.74
C TRP A 219 -11.60 10.84 -22.66
N ALA A 220 -11.98 9.60 -22.37
CA ALA A 220 -12.85 9.22 -21.28
C ALA A 220 -12.17 8.19 -20.37
N VAL A 221 -12.73 8.00 -19.18
CA VAL A 221 -12.42 6.84 -18.35
C VAL A 221 -13.46 5.77 -18.67
N ARG A 222 -13.03 4.67 -19.29
CA ARG A 222 -13.90 3.52 -19.59
C ARG A 222 -14.35 2.82 -18.31
N ARG A 223 -13.42 2.59 -17.40
CA ARG A 223 -13.66 2.10 -16.05
C ARG A 223 -12.51 2.43 -15.11
N SER A 224 -12.78 2.37 -13.81
CA SER A 224 -11.79 2.46 -12.74
C SER A 224 -11.79 1.16 -11.93
N GLY A 225 -10.71 0.91 -11.21
CA GLY A 225 -10.58 -0.27 -10.36
C GLY A 225 -9.29 -0.27 -9.57
N PHE A 226 -8.87 -1.48 -9.19
CA PHE A 226 -7.73 -1.70 -8.30
C PHE A 226 -6.64 -2.52 -9.00
N SER A 227 -5.43 -1.99 -9.01
CA SER A 227 -4.23 -2.75 -9.33
C SER A 227 -3.62 -3.28 -8.04
N ILE A 228 -3.32 -4.57 -8.03
CA ILE A 228 -2.73 -5.28 -6.90
C ILE A 228 -1.29 -5.65 -7.26
N LEU A 229 -0.37 -5.33 -6.35
CA LEU A 229 1.06 -5.60 -6.45
C LEU A 229 1.49 -6.48 -5.27
N ILE A 230 2.44 -7.38 -5.47
CA ILE A 230 2.90 -8.32 -4.44
C ILE A 230 4.43 -8.37 -4.34
N GLY A 231 4.92 -8.69 -3.14
CA GLY A 231 6.34 -8.97 -2.92
C GLY A 231 7.22 -7.76 -2.67
N GLY A 232 6.64 -6.56 -2.56
CA GLY A 232 7.40 -5.38 -2.17
C GLY A 232 8.00 -5.54 -0.78
N THR A 233 9.21 -5.03 -0.59
CA THR A 233 9.89 -5.08 0.70
C THR A 233 10.83 -3.92 0.84
N MET A 234 10.53 -3.03 1.79
CA MET A 234 11.54 -2.14 2.37
C MET A 234 12.17 -2.74 3.62
N GLY A 235 13.49 -2.95 3.54
CA GLY A 235 14.33 -3.58 4.57
C GLY A 235 15.80 -3.57 4.13
N ARG A 236 16.62 -4.47 4.71
CA ARG A 236 18.07 -4.55 4.40
C ARG A 236 18.34 -4.83 2.91
N LYS A 237 17.49 -5.64 2.28
CA LYS A 237 17.45 -5.89 0.84
C LYS A 237 16.13 -5.32 0.30
N PRO A 238 16.13 -4.11 -0.29
CA PRO A 238 14.93 -3.51 -0.82
C PRO A 238 14.49 -4.24 -2.09
N ARG A 239 13.16 -4.33 -2.29
CA ARG A 239 12.53 -4.92 -3.46
C ARG A 239 11.25 -4.17 -3.78
N PHE A 240 11.04 -3.81 -5.04
CA PHE A 240 9.75 -3.30 -5.51
C PHE A 240 8.78 -4.44 -5.79
N ALA A 241 7.50 -4.23 -5.53
CA ALA A 241 6.45 -5.22 -5.76
C ALA A 241 6.23 -5.48 -7.26
N ASP A 242 5.90 -6.73 -7.60
CA ASP A 242 5.49 -7.13 -8.94
C ASP A 242 3.97 -7.01 -9.12
N PRO A 243 3.47 -6.73 -10.33
CA PRO A 243 2.05 -6.78 -10.61
C PRO A 243 1.46 -8.17 -10.38
N LEU A 244 0.28 -8.23 -9.76
CA LEU A 244 -0.53 -9.44 -9.63
C LEU A 244 -1.79 -9.34 -10.49
N VAL A 245 -2.57 -8.27 -10.30
CA VAL A 245 -3.78 -7.97 -11.08
C VAL A 245 -3.72 -6.50 -11.50
N TRP A 246 -4.05 -6.24 -12.76
CA TRP A 246 -4.12 -4.87 -13.28
C TRP A 246 -5.42 -4.18 -12.89
N MET A 247 -6.55 -4.86 -13.02
CA MET A 247 -7.89 -4.30 -12.87
C MET A 247 -8.81 -5.27 -12.14
N ALA A 248 -8.77 -5.26 -10.80
CA ALA A 248 -9.82 -5.84 -9.98
C ALA A 248 -11.01 -4.87 -9.95
N ALA A 249 -12.23 -5.39 -10.05
CA ALA A 249 -13.43 -4.60 -10.26
C ALA A 249 -13.91 -3.88 -9.00
N ASP A 250 -13.78 -4.54 -7.84
CA ASP A 250 -14.34 -4.06 -6.58
C ASP A 250 -13.46 -4.42 -5.37
N ALA A 251 -13.84 -3.89 -4.22
CA ALA A 251 -13.13 -4.11 -2.96
C ALA A 251 -13.25 -5.55 -2.43
N ASP A 252 -14.33 -6.28 -2.76
CA ASP A 252 -14.52 -7.67 -2.35
C ASP A 252 -13.50 -8.58 -3.03
N GLU A 253 -13.30 -8.37 -4.33
CA GLU A 253 -12.27 -9.05 -5.10
C GLU A 253 -10.87 -8.76 -4.54
N VAL A 254 -10.58 -7.50 -4.18
CA VAL A 254 -9.31 -7.11 -3.57
C VAL A 254 -9.08 -7.86 -2.26
N ILE A 255 -10.06 -7.85 -1.35
CA ILE A 255 -9.96 -8.52 -0.05
C ILE A 255 -9.73 -10.02 -0.23
N ARG A 256 -10.51 -10.67 -1.11
CA ARG A 256 -10.34 -12.09 -1.45
C ARG A 256 -8.94 -12.40 -1.97
N LEU A 257 -8.41 -11.58 -2.87
CA LEU A 257 -7.06 -11.77 -3.42
C LEU A 257 -5.97 -11.55 -2.36
N VAL A 258 -6.12 -10.55 -1.47
CA VAL A 258 -5.19 -10.36 -0.34
C VAL A 258 -5.18 -11.58 0.57
N GLY A 259 -6.35 -12.18 0.84
CA GLY A 259 -6.46 -13.45 1.57
C GLY A 259 -5.66 -14.57 0.92
N ARG A 260 -5.82 -14.76 -0.39
CA ARG A 260 -5.06 -15.79 -1.16
C ARG A 260 -3.55 -15.52 -1.17
N VAL A 261 -3.12 -14.25 -1.21
CA VAL A 261 -1.71 -13.89 -1.09
C VAL A 261 -1.17 -14.28 0.29
N LEU A 262 -1.91 -14.00 1.36
CA LEU A 262 -1.50 -14.36 2.71
C LEU A 262 -1.45 -15.88 2.92
N GLU A 263 -2.42 -16.62 2.39
CA GLU A 263 -2.44 -18.08 2.39
C GLU A 263 -1.25 -18.68 1.65
N PHE A 264 -0.94 -18.16 0.44
CA PHE A 264 0.26 -18.54 -0.29
C PHE A 264 1.50 -18.31 0.56
N TYR A 265 1.63 -17.13 1.17
CA TYR A 265 2.80 -16.81 1.98
C TYR A 265 2.92 -17.75 3.19
N ARG A 266 1.82 -18.07 3.88
CA ARG A 266 1.80 -19.04 4.98
C ARG A 266 2.23 -20.44 4.54
N LYS A 267 1.79 -20.87 3.35
CA LYS A 267 2.08 -22.21 2.82
C LYS A 267 3.53 -22.37 2.38
N TYR A 268 4.09 -21.36 1.72
CA TYR A 268 5.39 -21.48 1.06
C TYR A 268 6.53 -20.72 1.76
N GLY A 269 6.23 -19.76 2.63
CA GLY A 269 7.21 -18.92 3.31
C GLY A 269 7.88 -19.65 4.47
N TRP A 270 9.20 -19.53 4.57
CA TRP A 270 9.92 -20.04 5.74
C TRP A 270 9.81 -19.09 6.93
N ALA A 271 10.00 -19.61 8.14
CA ALA A 271 9.98 -18.80 9.36
C ALA A 271 10.97 -17.63 9.25
N LYS A 272 10.48 -16.41 9.51
CA LYS A 272 11.19 -15.12 9.41
C LYS A 272 11.62 -14.69 8.01
N GLU A 273 11.40 -15.50 6.97
CA GLU A 273 11.58 -15.11 5.57
C GLU A 273 10.56 -14.03 5.19
N ARG A 274 10.97 -12.99 4.44
CA ARG A 274 10.04 -11.94 3.96
C ARG A 274 9.31 -12.41 2.71
N PHE A 275 8.09 -11.93 2.50
CA PHE A 275 7.26 -12.35 1.37
C PHE A 275 7.93 -12.15 0.00
N GLY A 276 8.61 -11.01 -0.20
CA GLY A 276 9.39 -10.78 -1.44
C GLY A 276 10.46 -11.84 -1.70
N ALA A 277 11.16 -12.30 -0.64
CA ALA A 277 12.17 -13.36 -0.75
C ALA A 277 11.52 -14.74 -1.00
N THR A 278 10.35 -14.99 -0.40
CA THR A 278 9.55 -16.19 -0.72
C THR A 278 9.18 -16.22 -2.21
N ILE A 279 8.75 -15.09 -2.79
CA ILE A 279 8.46 -14.99 -4.23
C ILE A 279 9.71 -15.26 -5.08
N GLU A 280 10.86 -14.67 -4.73
CA GLU A 280 12.11 -14.89 -5.46
C GLU A 280 12.53 -16.37 -5.44
N ARG A 281 12.38 -17.03 -4.30
CA ARG A 281 12.74 -18.45 -4.14
C ARG A 281 11.78 -19.40 -4.83
N VAL A 282 10.47 -19.15 -4.72
CA VAL A 282 9.43 -20.04 -5.27
C VAL A 282 9.18 -19.77 -6.75
N GLY A 283 9.48 -18.55 -7.23
CA GLY A 283 9.24 -18.09 -8.58
C GLY A 283 7.92 -17.32 -8.72
N LEU A 284 7.98 -16.12 -9.31
CA LEU A 284 6.82 -15.24 -9.51
C LEU A 284 5.71 -15.89 -10.35
N ALA A 285 6.07 -16.63 -11.39
CA ALA A 285 5.10 -17.33 -12.24
C ALA A 285 4.28 -18.35 -11.43
N HIS A 286 4.94 -19.14 -10.58
CA HIS A 286 4.27 -20.09 -9.70
C HIS A 286 3.43 -19.38 -8.63
N ALA A 287 3.94 -18.31 -8.03
CA ALA A 287 3.18 -17.51 -7.06
C ALA A 287 1.88 -16.97 -7.67
N ARG A 288 1.96 -16.36 -8.87
CA ARG A 288 0.78 -15.87 -9.61
C ARG A 288 -0.20 -17.00 -9.91
N PHE A 289 0.28 -18.14 -10.39
CA PHE A 289 -0.57 -19.30 -10.68
C PHE A 289 -1.35 -19.77 -9.43
N VAL A 290 -0.69 -19.92 -8.28
CA VAL A 290 -1.35 -20.37 -7.06
C VAL A 290 -2.32 -19.31 -6.50
N ILE A 291 -1.92 -18.04 -6.51
CA ILE A 291 -2.71 -16.94 -5.95
C ILE A 291 -3.92 -16.60 -6.83
N LEU A 292 -3.85 -16.79 -8.15
CA LEU A 292 -4.95 -16.52 -9.07
C LEU A 292 -5.79 -17.78 -9.36
N GLY A 293 -5.21 -18.97 -9.25
CA GLY A 293 -5.85 -20.27 -9.56
C GLY A 293 -5.72 -20.63 -11.05
N GLU A 294 -6.45 -21.67 -11.50
CA GLU A 294 -6.63 -22.00 -12.93
C GLU A 294 -7.55 -21.00 -13.65
N VAL A 295 -7.34 -19.71 -13.43
CA VAL A 295 -7.88 -18.67 -14.30
C VAL A 295 -6.85 -18.48 -15.39
N SER A 296 -7.23 -18.70 -16.64
CA SER A 296 -6.38 -18.49 -17.81
C SER A 296 -5.67 -17.15 -17.68
N ILE A 297 -4.35 -17.19 -17.51
CA ILE A 297 -3.49 -16.02 -17.61
C ILE A 297 -3.46 -15.74 -19.12
N PRO A 298 -4.12 -14.68 -19.65
CA PRO A 298 -3.72 -14.21 -20.97
C PRO A 298 -2.21 -13.96 -20.88
N PRO A 299 -1.39 -14.46 -21.82
CA PRO A 299 0.05 -14.53 -21.64
C PRO A 299 0.55 -13.19 -21.12
N ALA A 300 1.19 -13.23 -19.96
CA ALA A 300 1.93 -12.10 -19.47
C ALA A 300 2.92 -11.77 -20.59
N GLY A 301 2.66 -10.70 -21.34
CA GLY A 301 3.64 -10.17 -22.25
C GLY A 301 4.87 -9.89 -21.42
N GLU A 302 5.92 -10.68 -21.63
CA GLU A 302 7.24 -10.42 -21.10
C GLU A 302 7.57 -8.95 -21.35
N GLY A 303 7.97 -8.24 -20.29
CA GLY A 303 8.38 -6.83 -20.37
C GLY A 303 7.48 -5.86 -19.62
N VAL A 304 7.57 -5.87 -18.28
CA VAL A 304 7.54 -4.60 -17.54
C VAL A 304 9.00 -4.12 -17.56
N PRO A 305 9.28 -2.85 -17.91
CA PRO A 305 10.65 -2.36 -17.96
C PRO A 305 11.31 -2.57 -16.61
N GLU A 306 12.48 -3.23 -16.61
CA GLU A 306 13.37 -3.26 -15.46
C GLU A 306 13.50 -1.84 -14.91
N ALA A 307 13.37 -1.68 -13.60
CA ALA A 307 13.71 -0.43 -12.94
C ALA A 307 15.13 -0.06 -13.39
N GLY A 308 15.24 0.96 -14.24
CA GLY A 308 16.48 1.33 -14.91
C GLY A 308 17.63 1.32 -13.92
N SER A 309 18.63 0.50 -14.22
CA SER A 309 19.94 0.59 -13.58
C SER A 309 20.39 2.04 -13.65
N ALA A 310 20.70 2.62 -12.49
CA ALA A 310 21.28 3.95 -12.40
C ALA A 310 22.65 3.91 -13.12
N SER A 311 22.64 4.22 -14.43
CA SER A 311 23.84 4.41 -15.23
C SER A 311 23.61 5.63 -16.14
N GLY A 312 24.01 6.79 -15.63
CA GLY A 312 23.76 8.06 -16.32
C GLY A 312 24.32 9.30 -15.65
N LEU A 313 25.41 9.19 -14.86
CA LEU A 313 26.26 10.35 -14.58
C LEU A 313 27.10 10.63 -15.83
N ARG A 314 26.53 11.44 -16.75
CA ARG A 314 27.29 12.28 -17.68
C ARG A 314 26.92 13.71 -17.29
N GLY A 315 27.82 14.47 -16.66
CA GLY A 315 28.98 15.01 -17.35
C GLY A 315 28.59 16.31 -18.05
N GLY A 316 28.13 17.30 -17.27
CA GLY A 316 27.90 18.66 -17.75
C GLY A 316 29.13 19.50 -17.45
N SER A 317 29.95 19.69 -18.49
CA SER A 317 31.13 20.54 -18.53
C SER A 317 30.80 21.99 -18.20
N ALA A 318 31.73 22.63 -17.50
CA ALA A 318 31.87 24.07 -17.43
C ALA A 318 31.99 24.69 -18.83
N ALA A 319 31.27 25.79 -19.05
CA ALA A 319 31.65 27.03 -19.74
C ALA A 319 30.48 28.01 -19.61
#